data_AF-A0A0H2P3X0-F1
#
_entry.id   AF-A0A0H2P3X0-F1
#
_cell.length_a   1.000
_cell.length_b   1.000
_cell.length_c   1.000
_cell.angle_alpha   90.00
_cell.angle_beta   90.00
_cell.angle_gamma   90.00
#
_symmetry.space_group_name_H-M   'P 1'
#
loop_
_entity.id
_entity.type
_entity.pdbx_description
1 polymer ?
#
loop_
_entity_poly.entity_id
_entity_poly.type
_entity_poly.pdbx_seq_one_letter_code
_entity_poly.pdbx_strand_id
1 'polypeptide(L)'
;MNQHHPYVSEVHEGKPAFEWCVLGVVIVALVVAFLGYTMAATVIIAVTAIVTALLRIIMREKSPWKVRSVLFDAIIGIGLGLGLLLLYFAPSLFWIR
;
A
#
# COMPACT_ATOMS: atom_id res chain seq x y z
N MET A 1 31.48 15.78 -27.22
CA MET A 1 30.10 15.39 -26.83
C MET A 1 30.21 14.59 -25.54
N ASN A 2 30.06 15.27 -24.39
CA ASN A 2 30.17 14.64 -23.08
C ASN A 2 28.94 13.78 -22.86
N GLN A 3 29.10 12.46 -22.92
CA GLN A 3 28.04 11.50 -22.62
C GLN A 3 27.83 11.46 -21.10
N HIS A 4 27.22 12.51 -20.57
CA HIS A 4 26.75 12.52 -19.20
C HIS A 4 25.43 11.74 -19.19
N HIS A 5 25.51 10.40 -19.14
CA HIS A 5 24.33 9.59 -18.90
C HIS A 5 23.76 10.08 -17.55
N PRO A 6 22.53 10.63 -17.51
CA PRO A 6 21.97 11.11 -16.25
C PRO A 6 22.00 9.96 -15.25
N TYR A 7 22.57 10.22 -14.08
CA TYR A 7 22.73 9.21 -13.03
C TYR A 7 21.34 8.81 -12.54
N VAL A 8 20.85 7.68 -13.03
CA VAL A 8 19.57 7.09 -12.64
C VAL A 8 19.77 6.37 -11.30
N SER A 9 18.94 6.72 -10.33
CA SER A 9 18.98 6.27 -8.93
C SER A 9 18.71 4.77 -8.71
N GLU A 10 18.58 3.98 -9.77
CA GLU A 10 18.32 2.53 -9.74
C GLU A 10 19.40 1.72 -9.02
N VAL A 11 20.63 2.22 -8.94
CA VAL A 11 21.75 1.50 -8.27
C VAL A 11 21.53 1.36 -6.75
N HIS A 12 20.64 2.17 -6.16
CA HIS A 12 20.24 2.09 -4.75
C HIS A 12 18.80 1.59 -4.55
N GLU A 13 18.08 1.20 -5.61
CA GLU A 13 16.76 0.58 -5.44
C GLU A 13 16.94 -0.79 -4.78
N GLY A 14 16.37 -0.95 -3.58
CA GLY A 14 16.33 -2.24 -2.90
C GLY A 14 15.71 -3.31 -3.79
N LYS A 15 16.13 -4.58 -3.62
CA LYS A 15 15.53 -5.74 -4.31
C LYS A 15 14.00 -5.71 -4.14
N PRO A 16 13.20 -5.99 -5.20
CA PRO A 16 11.74 -5.80 -5.23
C PRO A 16 10.94 -6.77 -4.33
N ALA A 17 11.58 -7.42 -3.36
CA ALA A 17 10.96 -8.44 -2.50
C ALA A 17 9.71 -7.93 -1.78
N PHE A 18 9.70 -6.66 -1.37
CA PHE A 18 8.53 -6.05 -0.74
C PHE A 18 7.35 -5.88 -1.71
N GLU A 19 7.62 -5.47 -2.94
CA GLU A 19 6.60 -5.32 -3.98
C GLU A 19 5.94 -6.66 -4.32
N TRP A 20 6.75 -7.73 -4.39
CA TRP A 20 6.23 -9.10 -4.59
C TRP A 20 5.41 -9.60 -3.40
N CYS A 21 5.78 -9.23 -2.18
CA CYS A 21 4.99 -9.55 -0.99
C CYS A 21 3.62 -8.86 -1.04
N VAL A 22 3.59 -7.55 -1.31
CA VAL A 22 2.33 -6.79 -1.45
C VAL A 22 1.48 -7.36 -2.58
N LEU A 23 2.08 -7.71 -3.72
CA LEU A 23 1.37 -8.35 -4.83
C LEU A 23 0.71 -9.68 -4.39
N GLY A 24 1.42 -10.51 -3.62
CA GLY A 24 0.87 -11.73 -3.05
C GLY A 24 -0.36 -11.48 -2.18
N VAL A 25 -0.32 -10.44 -1.33
CA VAL A 25 -1.47 -10.06 -0.49
C VAL A 25 -2.66 -9.59 -1.32
N VAL A 26 -2.42 -8.82 -2.39
CA VAL A 26 -3.48 -8.38 -3.31
C VAL A 26 -4.14 -9.57 -4.01
N ILE A 27 -3.36 -10.57 -4.42
CA ILE A 27 -3.90 -11.82 -5.01
C ILE A 27 -4.77 -12.56 -4.00
N VAL A 28 -4.33 -12.66 -2.74
CA VAL A 28 -5.15 -13.29 -1.68
C VAL A 28 -6.46 -12.53 -1.48
N ALA A 29 -6.42 -11.19 -1.41
CA ALA A 29 -7.62 -10.38 -1.30
C ALA A 29 -8.58 -10.58 -2.48
N LEU A 30 -8.05 -10.70 -3.71
CA LEU A 30 -8.84 -10.98 -4.90
C LEU A 30 -9.55 -12.35 -4.81
N VAL A 31 -8.85 -13.40 -4.37
CA VAL A 31 -9.44 -14.73 -4.18
C VAL A 31 -10.53 -14.69 -3.12
N VAL A 32 -10.28 -14.02 -1.99
CA VAL A 32 -11.27 -13.85 -0.91
C VAL A 32 -12.51 -13.11 -1.41
N ALA A 33 -12.34 -12.06 -2.23
CA ALA A 33 -13.45 -11.35 -2.87
C ALA A 33 -14.22 -12.24 -3.85
N PHE A 34 -13.51 -13.06 -4.65
CA PHE A 34 -14.12 -13.99 -5.61
C PHE A 34 -14.98 -15.07 -4.92
N LEU A 35 -14.60 -15.48 -3.71
CA LEU A 35 -15.38 -16.41 -2.87
C LEU A 35 -16.61 -15.75 -2.21
N GLY A 36 -16.88 -14.47 -2.47
CA GLY A 36 -18.01 -13.73 -1.92
C GLY A 36 -17.75 -13.04 -0.58
N TYR A 37 -16.55 -13.20 -0.01
CA TYR A 37 -16.14 -12.53 1.23
C TYR A 37 -15.59 -11.12 0.96
N THR A 38 -16.35 -10.31 0.23
CA THR A 38 -15.95 -8.96 -0.19
C THR A 38 -15.56 -8.06 0.98
N MET A 39 -16.25 -8.20 2.12
CA MET A 39 -15.96 -7.50 3.37
C MET A 39 -14.58 -7.86 3.96
N ALA A 40 -14.20 -9.14 3.94
CA ALA A 40 -12.88 -9.56 4.41
C ALA A 40 -11.79 -9.08 3.46
N ALA A 41 -12.05 -9.11 2.14
CA ALA A 41 -11.12 -8.61 1.13
C ALA A 41 -10.83 -7.11 1.30
N THR A 42 -11.84 -6.27 1.56
CA THR A 42 -11.63 -4.83 1.82
C THR A 42 -10.81 -4.59 3.08
N VAL A 43 -11.04 -5.34 4.14
CA VAL A 43 -10.22 -5.24 5.38
C VAL A 43 -8.77 -5.63 5.10
N ILE A 44 -8.52 -6.70 4.34
CA ILE A 44 -7.16 -7.12 3.97
C ILE A 44 -6.43 -6.00 3.22
N ILE A 45 -7.08 -5.39 2.22
CA ILE A 45 -6.49 -4.29 1.46
C ILE A 45 -6.28 -3.05 2.34
N ALA A 46 -7.25 -2.70 3.19
CA ALA A 46 -7.15 -1.54 4.06
C ALA A 46 -5.99 -1.67 5.06
N VAL A 47 -5.86 -2.83 5.71
CA VAL A 47 -4.76 -3.13 6.63
C VAL A 47 -3.43 -3.10 5.89
N THR A 48 -3.36 -3.69 4.70
CA THR A 48 -2.15 -3.69 3.87
C THR A 48 -1.71 -2.28 3.50
N ALA A 49 -2.65 -1.40 3.15
CA ALA A 49 -2.37 0.00 2.83
C ALA A 49 -1.85 0.80 4.05
N ILE A 50 -2.41 0.56 5.24
CA ILE A 50 -1.94 1.22 6.48
C ILE A 50 -0.56 0.70 6.87
N VAL A 51 -0.35 -0.61 6.87
CA VAL A 51 0.93 -1.22 7.25
C VAL A 51 2.05 -0.79 6.29
N THR A 52 1.79 -0.76 4.98
CA THR A 52 2.77 -0.28 3.99
C THR A 52 3.10 1.20 4.19
N ALA A 53 2.11 2.05 4.50
CA ALA A 53 2.33 3.45 4.84
C ALA A 53 3.15 3.64 6.13
N LEU A 54 2.86 2.87 7.18
CA LEU A 54 3.61 2.89 8.44
C LEU A 54 5.06 2.46 8.22
N LEU A 55 5.28 1.38 7.46
CA LEU A 55 6.63 0.94 7.07
C LEU A 55 7.37 2.02 6.29
N ARG A 56 6.69 2.77 5.40
CA ARG A 56 7.29 3.93 4.70
C ARG A 56 7.75 5.00 5.68
N ILE A 57 6.93 5.35 6.67
CA ILE A 57 7.23 6.38 7.67
C ILE A 57 8.42 5.96 8.54
N ILE A 58 8.49 4.68 8.93
CA ILE A 58 9.56 4.14 9.78
C ILE A 58 10.88 4.06 9.00
N MET A 59 10.85 3.55 7.77
CA MET A 59 12.07 3.27 7.01
C MET A 59 12.60 4.47 6.22
N ARG A 60 11.75 5.47 5.89
CA ARG A 60 12.09 6.69 5.13
C ARG A 60 13.05 6.44 3.96
N GLU A 61 14.32 6.86 4.13
CA GLU A 61 15.42 6.81 3.16
C GLU A 61 15.96 5.39 2.92
N LYS A 62 15.73 4.44 3.85
CA LYS A 62 16.14 3.03 3.75
C LYS A 62 15.02 2.10 3.33
N SER A 63 13.93 2.65 2.81
CA SER A 63 12.76 1.87 2.40
C SER A 63 13.14 0.89 1.28
N PRO A 64 12.72 -0.39 1.35
CA PRO A 64 13.14 -1.44 0.42
C PRO A 64 12.47 -1.35 -0.96
N TRP A 65 11.82 -0.22 -1.28
CA TRP A 65 11.13 0.02 -2.55
C TRP A 65 11.41 1.44 -3.08
N LYS A 66 11.17 1.62 -4.38
CA LYS A 66 11.46 2.80 -5.22
C LYS A 66 11.50 4.13 -4.45
N VAL A 67 12.53 4.93 -4.72
CA VAL A 67 12.74 6.25 -4.08
C VAL A 67 11.69 7.24 -4.60
N ARG A 68 10.56 7.34 -3.89
CA ARG A 68 9.46 8.30 -4.08
C ARG A 68 9.22 9.10 -2.80
N SER A 69 8.53 10.23 -2.88
CA SER A 69 8.20 11.06 -1.70
C SER A 69 7.55 10.24 -0.58
N VAL A 70 8.24 10.14 0.56
CA VAL A 70 7.77 9.45 1.78
C VAL A 70 6.42 9.97 2.25
N LEU A 71 6.25 11.30 2.21
CA LEU A 71 5.03 11.95 2.64
C LEU A 71 3.84 11.60 1.73
N PHE A 72 4.07 11.58 0.41
CA PHE A 72 3.04 11.24 -0.56
C PHE A 72 2.54 9.80 -0.36
N ASP A 73 3.46 8.83 -0.29
CA ASP A 73 3.11 7.42 -0.11
C ASP A 73 2.36 7.19 1.22
N ALA A 74 2.78 7.86 2.29
CA ALA A 74 2.15 7.77 3.59
C ALA A 74 0.71 8.33 3.59
N ILE A 75 0.49 9.51 2.99
CA ILE A 75 -0.83 10.13 2.89
C ILE A 75 -1.79 9.23 2.09
N ILE A 76 -1.34 8.71 0.95
CA ILE A 76 -2.17 7.85 0.10
C ILE A 76 -2.48 6.54 0.81
N GLY A 77 -1.49 5.87 1.42
CA GLY A 77 -1.72 4.58 2.08
C GLY A 77 -2.60 4.69 3.33
N ILE A 78 -2.39 5.70 4.18
CA ILE A 78 -3.25 5.96 5.35
C ILE A 78 -4.64 6.40 4.91
N GLY A 79 -4.73 7.33 3.95
CA GLY A 79 -6.00 7.84 3.44
C GLY A 79 -6.86 6.74 2.80
N LEU A 80 -6.25 5.88 1.98
CA LEU A 80 -6.91 4.73 1.38
C LEU A 80 -7.35 3.73 2.46
N GLY A 81 -6.47 3.39 3.41
CA GLY A 81 -6.79 2.45 4.47
C GLY A 81 -7.93 2.92 5.37
N LEU A 82 -7.86 4.16 5.86
CA LEU A 82 -8.91 4.75 6.68
C LEU A 82 -10.20 4.95 5.88
N GLY A 83 -10.10 5.35 4.60
CA GLY A 83 -11.26 5.50 3.72
C GLY A 83 -12.01 4.18 3.49
N LEU A 84 -11.28 3.08 3.27
CA LEU A 84 -11.87 1.75 3.13
C LEU A 84 -12.50 1.26 4.44
N LEU A 85 -11.86 1.49 5.59
CA LEU A 85 -12.43 1.14 6.89
C LEU A 85 -13.70 1.96 7.18
N LEU A 86 -13.69 3.26 6.88
CA LEU A 86 -14.87 4.12 7.03
C LEU A 86 -16.00 3.66 6.12
N LEU A 87 -15.72 3.31 4.87
CA LEU A 87 -16.71 2.74 3.95
C LEU A 87 -17.27 1.41 4.46
N TYR A 88 -16.43 0.58 5.08
CA TYR A 88 -16.86 -0.68 5.70
C TYR A 88 -17.78 -0.46 6.90
N PHE A 89 -17.47 0.50 7.78
CA PHE A 89 -18.29 0.79 8.96
C PHE A 89 -19.48 1.71 8.67
N ALA A 90 -19.51 2.43 7.54
CA ALA A 90 -20.58 3.37 7.22
C ALA A 90 -21.98 2.72 7.19
N PRO A 91 -22.20 1.53 6.57
CA PRO A 91 -23.49 0.85 6.65
C PRO A 91 -23.88 0.48 8.09
N SER A 92 -22.94 0.01 8.91
CA SER A 92 -23.20 -0.29 10.32
C SER A 92 -23.50 0.97 11.15
N LEU A 93 -22.91 2.12 10.80
CA LEU A 93 -23.12 3.39 11.50
C LEU A 93 -24.44 4.07 11.09
N PHE A 94 -24.84 3.95 9.81
CA PHE A 94 -26.06 4.57 9.29
C PHE A 94 -27.32 3.72 9.50
N TRP A 95 -27.22 2.39 9.57
CA TRP A 95 -28.37 1.48 9.72
C TRP A 95 -28.77 1.21 11.19
N ILE A 96 -28.04 1.75 12.18
CA ILE A 96 -28.37 1.68 13.62
C ILE A 96 -29.27 2.86 14.06
N ARG A 97 -30.01 3.47 13.12
CA ARG A 97 -31.10 4.43 13.43
C ARG A 97 -32.46 3.87 13.10
#